data_AF-A0AAJ5LCW0-F1
#
_entry.id   AF-A0AAJ5LCW0-F1
#
_cell.length_a   1.000
_cell.length_b   1.000
_cell.length_c   1.000
_cell.angle_alpha   90.00
_cell.angle_beta   90.00
_cell.angle_gamma   90.00
#
_symmetry.space_group_name_H-M   'P 1'
#
loop_
_entity.id
_entity.type
_entity.pdbx_description
1 polymer ?
#
loop_
_entity_poly.entity_id
_entity_poly.type
_entity_poly.pdbx_seq_one_letter_code
_entity_poly.pdbx_strand_id
1 'polypeptide(L)'
;MKKKLTLENLFKILANQKRLEILMAVYDNNQTATEVSKIVGLDISTTYRYLKSLKEAGILNSRIVKGIEMFDFSSEEVYKILQYAINFINKLNAEGRFCENLAACEIESRPIVQISGEPDYVLDMRGEMCPVPGLTTQQVLSELEDGKILLVIVDYPLSAERIPNRVEQLGHELIGRTIDNQGNFYIYIKVKKTNTSE
;
A
#
# COMPACT_ATOMS: atom_id res chain seq x y z
N MET A 1 -8.54 -28.30 -7.16
CA MET A 1 -9.27 -27.21 -7.85
C MET A 1 -9.45 -26.06 -6.88
N LYS A 2 -8.93 -24.85 -7.17
CA LYS A 2 -9.34 -23.65 -6.41
C LYS A 2 -10.86 -23.50 -6.61
N LYS A 3 -11.61 -23.38 -5.52
CA LYS A 3 -13.07 -23.20 -5.59
C LYS A 3 -13.32 -21.87 -6.31
N LYS A 4 -14.14 -21.89 -7.36
CA LYS A 4 -14.46 -20.66 -8.12
C LYS A 4 -15.15 -19.68 -7.17
N LEU A 5 -14.55 -18.49 -7.02
CA LEU A 5 -15.14 -17.43 -6.20
C LEU A 5 -16.41 -16.94 -6.88
N THR A 6 -17.50 -16.87 -6.13
CA THR A 6 -18.80 -16.32 -6.58
C THR A 6 -19.10 -15.04 -5.81
N LEU A 7 -19.97 -14.18 -6.34
CA LEU A 7 -20.37 -12.94 -5.69
C LEU A 7 -20.91 -13.17 -4.27
N GLU A 8 -21.78 -14.16 -4.11
CA GLU A 8 -22.36 -14.55 -2.81
C GLU A 8 -21.29 -15.01 -1.82
N ASN A 9 -20.35 -15.84 -2.27
CA ASN A 9 -19.29 -16.34 -1.41
C ASN A 9 -18.29 -15.23 -1.06
N LEU A 10 -18.01 -14.31 -1.97
CA LEU A 10 -17.19 -13.13 -1.71
C LEU A 10 -17.80 -12.33 -0.56
N PHE A 11 -19.07 -11.93 -0.65
CA PHE A 11 -19.70 -11.15 0.42
C PHE A 11 -19.81 -11.93 1.73
N LYS A 12 -20.08 -13.25 1.69
CA LYS A 12 -20.03 -14.11 2.90
C LYS A 12 -18.65 -14.11 3.54
N ILE A 13 -17.58 -14.06 2.75
CA ILE A 13 -16.22 -14.04 3.27
C ILE A 13 -15.89 -12.68 3.88
N LEU A 14 -16.23 -11.59 3.17
CA LEU A 14 -15.97 -10.21 3.57
C LEU A 14 -16.86 -9.72 4.74
N ALA A 15 -18.05 -10.29 4.92
CA ALA A 15 -18.96 -9.98 6.03
C ALA A 15 -18.47 -10.58 7.37
N ASN A 16 -17.21 -10.32 7.72
CA ASN A 16 -16.59 -10.76 8.96
C ASN A 16 -15.57 -9.70 9.40
N GLN A 17 -15.79 -9.11 10.59
CA GLN A 17 -14.98 -8.01 11.11
C GLN A 17 -13.48 -8.34 11.14
N LYS A 18 -13.07 -9.50 11.65
CA LYS A 18 -11.65 -9.86 11.76
C LYS A 18 -10.99 -10.09 10.41
N ARG A 19 -11.74 -10.60 9.43
CA ARG A 19 -11.23 -10.68 8.05
C ARG A 19 -11.05 -9.29 7.45
N LEU A 20 -11.98 -8.37 7.66
CA LEU A 20 -11.82 -6.98 7.19
C LEU A 20 -10.63 -6.30 7.86
N GLU A 21 -10.46 -6.44 9.17
CA GLU A 21 -9.29 -5.91 9.88
C GLU A 21 -7.97 -6.47 9.33
N ILE A 22 -7.91 -7.77 9.01
CA ILE A 22 -6.75 -8.39 8.37
C ILE A 22 -6.52 -7.86 6.95
N LEU A 23 -7.59 -7.70 6.15
CA LEU A 23 -7.47 -7.12 4.81
C LEU A 23 -7.01 -5.66 4.86
N MET A 24 -7.46 -4.88 5.86
CA MET A 24 -6.97 -3.52 6.12
C MET A 24 -5.53 -3.51 6.61
N ALA A 25 -5.08 -4.50 7.39
CA ALA A 25 -3.68 -4.59 7.80
C ALA A 25 -2.75 -4.92 6.61
N VAL A 26 -3.18 -5.82 5.72
CA VAL A 26 -2.46 -6.18 4.48
C VAL A 26 -2.55 -5.06 3.43
N TYR A 27 -3.54 -4.20 3.52
CA TYR A 27 -3.73 -3.06 2.61
C TYR A 27 -2.47 -2.21 2.49
N ASP A 28 -1.89 -1.86 3.63
CA ASP A 28 -0.78 -0.91 3.70
C ASP A 28 0.52 -1.45 3.11
N ASN A 29 0.73 -2.78 3.07
CA ASN A 29 2.03 -3.37 2.73
C ASN A 29 1.91 -4.86 2.37
N ASN A 30 2.87 -5.38 1.58
CA ASN A 30 3.08 -6.83 1.50
C ASN A 30 3.69 -7.31 2.83
N GLN A 31 2.89 -8.00 3.65
CA GLN A 31 3.18 -8.25 5.08
C GLN A 31 3.31 -9.72 5.44
N THR A 32 4.11 -9.98 6.46
CA THR A 32 4.20 -11.28 7.14
C THR A 32 3.05 -11.47 8.12
N ALA A 33 2.76 -12.72 8.48
CA ALA A 33 1.74 -13.01 9.50
C ALA A 33 2.05 -12.35 10.85
N THR A 34 3.34 -12.19 11.19
CA THR A 34 3.78 -11.52 12.43
C THR A 34 3.52 -10.01 12.41
N GLU A 35 3.67 -9.36 11.26
CA GLU A 35 3.36 -7.92 11.13
C GLU A 35 1.85 -7.69 11.22
N VAL A 36 1.06 -8.47 10.47
CA VAL A 36 -0.40 -8.42 10.52
C VAL A 36 -0.90 -8.68 11.94
N SER A 37 -0.32 -9.65 12.66
CA SER A 37 -0.78 -10.00 14.01
C SER A 37 -0.59 -8.85 14.99
N LYS A 38 0.51 -8.08 14.86
CA LYS A 38 0.78 -6.90 15.67
C LYS A 38 -0.22 -5.79 15.39
N ILE A 39 -0.59 -5.58 14.11
CA ILE A 39 -1.54 -4.53 13.71
C ILE A 39 -2.95 -4.86 14.21
N VAL A 40 -3.41 -6.10 14.00
CA VAL A 40 -4.78 -6.51 14.34
C VAL A 40 -4.92 -6.89 15.83
N GLY A 41 -3.81 -7.05 16.55
CA GLY A 41 -3.81 -7.43 17.96
C GLY A 41 -4.27 -8.87 18.20
N LEU A 42 -3.91 -9.79 17.30
CA LEU A 42 -4.26 -11.22 17.38
C LEU A 42 -3.01 -12.08 17.60
N ASP A 43 -3.20 -13.31 18.06
CA ASP A 43 -2.11 -14.28 18.08
C ASP A 43 -1.68 -14.64 16.63
N ILE A 44 -0.39 -14.93 16.47
CA ILE A 44 0.21 -15.21 15.15
C ILE A 44 -0.46 -16.41 14.48
N SER A 45 -0.85 -17.44 15.25
CA SER A 45 -1.43 -18.67 14.70
C SER A 45 -2.84 -18.43 14.14
N THR A 46 -3.65 -17.65 14.84
CA THR A 46 -4.98 -17.22 14.39
C THR A 46 -4.87 -16.28 13.20
N THR A 47 -3.93 -15.35 13.24
CA THR A 47 -3.66 -14.45 12.11
C THR A 47 -3.29 -15.23 10.86
N TYR A 48 -2.36 -16.19 10.98
CA TYR A 48 -1.95 -17.06 9.89
C TYR A 48 -3.12 -17.87 9.33
N ARG A 49 -3.98 -18.41 10.20
CA ARG A 49 -5.19 -19.14 9.79
C ARG A 49 -6.14 -18.27 8.97
N TYR A 50 -6.35 -17.02 9.35
CA TYR A 50 -7.16 -16.08 8.56
C TYR A 50 -6.51 -15.77 7.21
N LEU A 51 -5.23 -15.41 7.20
CA LEU A 51 -4.46 -15.12 5.97
C LEU A 51 -4.50 -16.30 5.00
N LYS A 52 -4.26 -17.51 5.51
CA LYS A 52 -4.34 -18.76 4.75
C LYS A 52 -5.75 -18.99 4.18
N SER A 53 -6.79 -18.81 5.00
CA SER A 53 -8.18 -18.96 4.54
C SER A 53 -8.54 -17.98 3.43
N LEU A 54 -8.10 -16.71 3.54
CA LEU A 54 -8.31 -15.68 2.52
C LEU A 54 -7.51 -15.96 1.23
N LYS A 55 -6.30 -16.53 1.36
CA LYS A 55 -5.49 -17.02 0.24
C LYS A 55 -6.15 -18.20 -0.48
N GLU A 56 -6.68 -19.16 0.27
CA GLU A 56 -7.43 -20.31 -0.27
C GLU A 56 -8.72 -19.89 -0.99
N ALA A 57 -9.36 -18.82 -0.49
CA ALA A 57 -10.51 -18.19 -1.14
C ALA A 57 -10.14 -17.40 -2.41
N GLY A 58 -8.86 -17.18 -2.67
CA GLY A 58 -8.38 -16.39 -3.80
C GLY A 58 -8.57 -14.89 -3.63
N ILE A 59 -8.69 -14.40 -2.39
CA ILE A 59 -8.74 -12.96 -2.07
C ILE A 59 -7.32 -12.43 -1.88
N LEU A 60 -6.48 -13.21 -1.20
CA LEU A 60 -5.05 -12.92 -1.03
C LEU A 60 -4.19 -13.86 -1.89
N ASN A 61 -2.96 -13.44 -2.15
CA ASN A 61 -1.87 -14.28 -2.58
C ASN A 61 -0.76 -14.28 -1.51
N SER A 62 0.30 -15.04 -1.75
CA SER A 62 1.52 -14.89 -0.97
C SER A 62 2.75 -15.25 -1.79
N ARG A 63 3.89 -14.74 -1.36
CA ARG A 63 5.21 -15.02 -1.89
C ARG A 63 6.15 -15.37 -0.74
N ILE A 64 7.13 -16.23 -1.01
CA ILE A 64 8.14 -16.59 -0.03
C ILE A 64 9.42 -15.85 -0.38
N VAL A 65 9.91 -15.03 0.54
CA VAL A 65 11.16 -14.26 0.40
C VAL A 65 12.08 -14.66 1.54
N LYS A 66 13.25 -15.24 1.23
CA LYS A 66 14.23 -15.72 2.24
C LYS A 66 13.60 -16.64 3.30
N GLY A 67 12.68 -17.53 2.89
CA GLY A 67 11.99 -18.47 3.78
C GLY A 67 10.81 -17.88 4.56
N ILE A 68 10.52 -16.58 4.41
CA ILE A 68 9.42 -15.89 5.09
C ILE A 68 8.26 -15.70 4.10
N GLU A 69 7.06 -16.17 4.47
CA GLU A 69 5.84 -15.98 3.68
C GLU A 69 5.27 -14.58 3.92
N MET A 70 5.10 -13.82 2.83
CA MET A 70 4.50 -12.49 2.81
C MET A 70 3.22 -12.54 1.99
N PHE A 71 2.16 -11.92 2.52
CA PHE A 71 0.82 -11.89 1.94
C PHE A 71 0.53 -10.54 1.32
N ASP A 72 -0.21 -10.55 0.22
CA ASP A 72 -0.74 -9.36 -0.46
C ASP A 72 -2.10 -9.70 -1.09
N PHE A 73 -2.81 -8.70 -1.61
CA PHE A 73 -4.02 -8.92 -2.40
C PHE A 73 -3.71 -9.75 -3.65
N SER A 74 -4.64 -10.66 -3.98
CA SER A 74 -4.52 -11.51 -5.16
C SER A 74 -4.67 -10.73 -6.47
N SER A 75 -5.44 -9.65 -6.48
CA SER A 75 -5.55 -8.70 -7.57
C SER A 75 -6.04 -7.33 -7.09
N GLU A 76 -5.86 -6.30 -7.92
CA GLU A 76 -6.31 -4.92 -7.65
C GLU A 76 -7.82 -4.81 -7.41
N GLU A 77 -8.60 -5.62 -8.11
CA GLU A 77 -10.05 -5.58 -8.08
C GLU A 77 -10.57 -5.85 -6.66
N VAL A 78 -9.89 -6.70 -5.90
CA VAL A 78 -10.20 -6.95 -4.48
C VAL A 78 -10.01 -5.69 -3.64
N TYR A 79 -8.92 -4.95 -3.88
CA TYR A 79 -8.65 -3.67 -3.24
C TYR A 79 -9.71 -2.63 -3.61
N LYS A 80 -10.06 -2.52 -4.90
CA LYS A 80 -11.06 -1.57 -5.40
C LYS A 80 -12.41 -1.79 -4.70
N ILE A 81 -12.82 -3.03 -4.45
CA ILE A 81 -14.05 -3.34 -3.73
C ILE A 81 -14.05 -2.74 -2.32
N LEU A 82 -12.96 -2.86 -1.57
CA LEU A 82 -12.85 -2.29 -0.23
C LEU A 82 -12.88 -0.76 -0.26
N GLN A 83 -12.14 -0.15 -1.19
CA GLN A 83 -12.12 1.29 -1.38
C GLN A 83 -13.50 1.85 -1.76
N TYR A 84 -14.20 1.21 -2.70
CA TYR A 84 -15.56 1.58 -3.06
C TYR A 84 -16.52 1.46 -1.87
N ALA A 85 -16.36 0.42 -1.03
CA ALA A 85 -17.18 0.25 0.16
C ALA A 85 -16.94 1.36 1.19
N ILE A 86 -15.69 1.73 1.46
CA ILE A 86 -15.34 2.84 2.37
C ILE A 86 -15.92 4.16 1.85
N ASN A 87 -15.70 4.48 0.58
CA ASN A 87 -16.24 5.70 -0.03
C ASN A 87 -17.78 5.72 0.00
N PHE A 88 -18.41 4.57 -0.28
CA PHE A 88 -19.87 4.44 -0.20
C PHE A 88 -20.38 4.72 1.22
N ILE A 89 -19.72 4.19 2.25
CA ILE A 89 -20.07 4.45 3.66
C ILE A 89 -19.91 5.94 3.99
N ASN A 90 -18.78 6.56 3.60
CA ASN A 90 -18.55 7.99 3.84
C ASN A 90 -19.63 8.86 3.17
N LYS A 91 -20.01 8.52 1.93
CA LYS A 91 -21.11 9.20 1.21
C LYS A 91 -22.44 9.09 1.94
N LEU A 92 -22.75 7.94 2.54
CA LEU A 92 -23.99 7.75 3.31
C LEU A 92 -23.97 8.48 4.65
N ASN A 93 -22.81 8.53 5.31
CA ASN A 93 -22.68 9.14 6.64
C ASN A 93 -22.58 10.67 6.61
N ALA A 94 -22.49 11.30 5.43
CA ALA A 94 -22.24 12.74 5.26
C ALA A 94 -20.95 13.23 5.96
N GLU A 95 -20.05 12.30 6.32
CA GLU A 95 -18.74 12.57 6.89
C GLU A 95 -17.73 12.75 5.74
N GLY A 96 -17.69 13.94 5.14
CA GLY A 96 -16.63 14.34 4.22
C GLY A 96 -17.00 14.46 2.73
N ARG A 97 -16.32 15.41 2.08
CA ARG A 97 -16.54 16.06 0.77
C ARG A 97 -16.95 15.14 -0.40
N PHE A 98 -17.82 15.69 -1.25
CA PHE A 98 -18.22 15.11 -2.54
C PHE A 98 -16.99 14.86 -3.44
N CYS A 99 -16.81 13.61 -3.89
CA CYS A 99 -15.78 13.26 -4.86
C CYS A 99 -16.34 12.33 -5.96
N GLU A 100 -16.28 12.81 -7.22
CA GLU A 100 -16.59 12.04 -8.43
C GLU A 100 -15.38 11.23 -8.95
N ASN A 101 -14.16 11.53 -8.47
CA ASN A 101 -12.92 10.87 -8.88
C ASN A 101 -12.08 10.41 -7.67
N LEU A 102 -11.79 9.11 -7.61
CA LEU A 102 -11.14 8.44 -6.48
C LEU A 102 -9.62 8.70 -6.42
N ALA A 103 -8.97 8.97 -7.56
CA ALA A 103 -7.52 9.24 -7.61
C ALA A 103 -7.11 10.57 -6.94
N ALA A 104 -8.04 11.51 -6.78
CA ALA A 104 -7.78 12.82 -6.16
C ALA A 104 -7.90 12.79 -4.63
N CYS A 105 -8.66 11.86 -4.05
CA CYS A 105 -9.13 11.98 -2.67
C CYS A 105 -8.05 11.73 -1.60
N GLU A 106 -6.99 11.00 -1.92
CA GLU A 106 -5.84 10.84 -1.03
C GLU A 106 -4.72 11.85 -1.26
N ILE A 107 -4.72 12.50 -2.42
CA ILE A 107 -3.75 13.55 -2.75
C ILE A 107 -4.09 14.84 -2.01
N GLU A 108 -5.38 15.09 -1.74
CA GLU A 108 -5.82 16.34 -1.08
C GLU A 108 -5.61 16.38 0.43
N SER A 109 -5.28 15.26 1.08
CA SER A 109 -5.15 15.18 2.55
C SER A 109 -3.72 15.39 3.06
N ARG A 110 -2.70 15.30 2.20
CA ARG A 110 -1.34 15.76 2.49
C ARG A 110 -1.08 16.97 1.60
N PRO A 111 -0.53 18.08 2.13
CA PRO A 111 -0.36 19.29 1.34
C PRO A 111 0.42 18.96 0.05
N ILE A 112 -0.16 19.34 -1.09
CA ILE A 112 0.56 19.39 -2.37
C ILE A 112 1.60 20.51 -2.18
N VAL A 113 2.77 20.15 -1.66
CA VAL A 113 3.87 21.10 -1.49
C VAL A 113 4.45 21.36 -2.87
N GLN A 114 4.53 22.63 -3.24
CA GLN A 114 5.26 23.09 -4.41
C GLN A 114 6.75 22.79 -4.17
N ILE A 115 7.26 21.72 -4.77
CA ILE A 115 8.64 21.27 -4.52
C ILE A 115 9.59 22.16 -5.31
N SER A 116 10.32 23.02 -4.59
CA SER A 116 11.42 23.80 -5.15
C SER A 116 12.71 22.98 -5.10
N GLY A 117 12.94 22.14 -6.11
CA GLY A 117 14.20 21.41 -6.28
C GLY A 117 14.12 20.36 -7.39
N GLU A 118 15.18 20.25 -8.19
CA GLU A 118 15.33 19.14 -9.14
C GLU A 118 15.67 17.85 -8.36
N PRO A 119 15.09 16.69 -8.73
CA PRO A 119 15.46 15.43 -8.11
C PRO A 119 16.90 15.05 -8.48
N ASP A 120 17.67 14.56 -7.50
CA ASP A 120 19.00 14.01 -7.75
C ASP A 120 18.93 12.68 -8.50
N TYR A 121 17.84 11.92 -8.32
CA TYR A 121 17.60 10.64 -8.96
C TYR A 121 16.14 10.45 -9.32
N VAL A 122 15.88 9.83 -10.47
CA VAL A 122 14.53 9.50 -10.95
C VAL A 122 14.41 7.99 -11.11
N LEU A 123 13.41 7.42 -10.45
CA LEU A 123 13.05 6.01 -10.51
C LEU A 123 11.66 5.88 -11.15
N ASP A 124 11.62 5.49 -12.43
CA ASP A 124 10.38 5.22 -13.15
C ASP A 124 9.96 3.76 -12.99
N MET A 125 8.82 3.54 -12.35
CA MET A 125 8.24 2.24 -12.03
C MET A 125 6.80 2.13 -12.57
N ARG A 126 6.47 2.90 -13.60
CA ARG A 126 5.18 2.76 -14.30
C ARG A 126 5.09 1.40 -15.01
N GLY A 127 3.92 0.79 -15.01
CA GLY A 127 3.68 -0.55 -15.54
C GLY A 127 4.12 -1.69 -14.62
N GLU A 128 4.80 -1.39 -13.51
CA GLU A 128 5.25 -2.38 -12.54
C GLU A 128 4.22 -2.55 -11.41
N MET A 129 3.84 -3.79 -11.15
CA MET A 129 2.88 -4.11 -10.09
C MET A 129 3.56 -4.24 -8.73
N CYS A 130 2.82 -3.90 -7.66
CA CYS A 130 3.24 -4.27 -6.32
C CYS A 130 3.56 -5.76 -6.25
N PRO A 131 4.67 -6.12 -5.60
CA PRO A 131 5.47 -5.33 -4.67
C PRO A 131 6.73 -4.69 -5.28
N VAL A 132 6.90 -4.77 -6.61
CA VAL A 132 8.15 -4.36 -7.28
C VAL A 132 8.47 -2.88 -7.05
N PRO A 133 7.57 -1.91 -7.30
CA PRO A 133 7.86 -0.49 -7.08
C PRO A 133 8.31 -0.18 -5.65
N GLY A 134 7.64 -0.76 -4.65
CA GLY A 134 7.96 -0.55 -3.25
C GLY A 134 9.30 -1.16 -2.83
N LEU A 135 9.68 -2.32 -3.39
CA LEU A 135 10.97 -2.95 -3.10
C LEU A 135 12.12 -2.22 -3.79
N THR A 136 11.97 -1.89 -5.07
CA THR A 136 12.99 -1.15 -5.83
C THR A 136 13.23 0.22 -5.23
N THR A 137 12.17 0.91 -4.80
CA THR A 137 12.29 2.19 -4.08
C THR A 137 13.13 2.04 -2.81
N GLN A 138 12.90 1.00 -2.00
CA GLN A 138 13.68 0.76 -0.78
C GLN A 138 15.16 0.47 -1.08
N GLN A 139 15.44 -0.29 -2.12
CA GLN A 139 16.81 -0.59 -2.54
C GLN A 139 17.54 0.69 -2.94
N VAL A 140 16.94 1.51 -3.81
CA VAL A 140 17.52 2.78 -4.25
C VAL A 140 17.74 3.73 -3.07
N LEU A 141 16.77 3.86 -2.16
CA LEU A 141 16.93 4.69 -0.95
C LEU A 141 18.06 4.20 -0.02
N SER A 142 18.32 2.89 0.00
CA SER A 142 19.44 2.32 0.77
C SER A 142 20.80 2.64 0.17
N GLU A 143 20.88 2.82 -1.15
CA GLU A 143 22.11 3.10 -1.90
C GLU A 143 22.44 4.60 -2.00
N LEU A 144 21.42 5.46 -2.05
CA LEU A 144 21.60 6.92 -2.13
C LEU A 144 22.20 7.52 -0.84
N GLU A 145 22.95 8.62 -1.00
CA GLU A 145 23.56 9.37 0.10
C GLU A 145 22.53 10.18 0.92
N ASP A 146 22.88 10.54 2.17
CA ASP A 146 22.03 11.38 3.01
C ASP A 146 21.74 12.73 2.36
N GLY A 147 20.50 13.20 2.48
CA GLY A 147 20.05 14.47 1.94
C GLY A 147 19.68 14.48 0.45
N LYS A 148 19.99 13.41 -0.31
CA LYS A 148 19.61 13.27 -1.73
C LYS A 148 18.10 13.15 -1.92
N ILE A 149 17.60 13.66 -3.04
CA ILE A 149 16.17 13.64 -3.41
C ILE A 149 15.93 12.58 -4.49
N LEU A 150 15.11 11.59 -4.15
CA LEU A 150 14.61 10.58 -5.07
C LEU A 150 13.19 10.95 -5.53
N LEU A 151 12.98 11.03 -6.84
CA LEU A 151 11.66 11.04 -7.46
C LEU A 151 11.29 9.61 -7.87
N VAL A 152 10.15 9.11 -7.37
CA VAL A 152 9.56 7.84 -7.80
C VAL A 152 8.30 8.11 -8.61
N ILE A 153 8.22 7.54 -9.81
CA ILE A 153 7.06 7.66 -10.70
C ILE A 153 6.36 6.31 -10.76
N VAL A 154 5.07 6.28 -10.45
CA VAL A 154 4.22 5.07 -10.53
C VAL A 154 2.89 5.44 -11.16
N ASP A 155 2.28 4.54 -11.90
CA ASP A 155 0.95 4.71 -12.51
C ASP A 155 -0.15 3.96 -11.74
N TYR A 156 0.22 3.34 -10.63
CA TYR A 156 -0.66 2.49 -9.83
C TYR A 156 -1.00 3.14 -8.48
N PRO A 157 -2.29 3.39 -8.17
CA PRO A 157 -2.71 4.09 -6.94
C PRO A 157 -2.16 3.45 -5.67
N LEU A 158 -2.20 2.12 -5.58
CA LEU A 158 -1.70 1.41 -4.39
C LEU A 158 -0.19 1.60 -4.21
N SER A 159 0.59 1.59 -5.29
CA SER A 159 2.03 1.89 -5.19
C SER A 159 2.23 3.30 -4.65
N ALA A 160 1.40 4.24 -5.08
CA ALA A 160 1.46 5.64 -4.66
C ALA A 160 1.01 5.90 -3.21
N GLU A 161 0.25 4.98 -2.61
CA GLU A 161 -0.05 4.97 -1.17
C GLU A 161 1.01 4.27 -0.34
N ARG A 162 1.43 3.08 -0.78
CA ARG A 162 2.32 2.20 -0.01
C ARG A 162 3.74 2.75 0.09
N ILE A 163 4.25 3.34 -0.99
CA ILE A 163 5.62 3.88 -1.03
C ILE A 163 5.80 4.97 0.05
N PRO A 164 4.96 6.02 0.13
CA PRO A 164 5.03 7.02 1.20
C PRO A 164 5.01 6.45 2.62
N ASN A 165 4.08 5.52 2.89
CA ASN A 165 3.96 4.88 4.21
C ASN A 165 5.24 4.13 4.57
N ARG A 166 5.82 3.41 3.60
CA ARG A 166 7.04 2.64 3.78
C ARG A 166 8.28 3.52 3.96
N VAL A 167 8.35 4.64 3.24
CA VAL A 167 9.40 5.65 3.35
C VAL A 167 9.45 6.23 4.77
N GLU A 168 8.30 6.62 5.31
CA GLU A 168 8.19 7.14 6.69
C GLU A 168 8.59 6.09 7.73
N GLN A 169 8.17 4.83 7.56
CA GLN A 169 8.57 3.72 8.44
C GLN A 169 10.09 3.46 8.44
N LEU A 170 10.77 3.73 7.33
CA LEU A 170 12.22 3.58 7.21
C LEU A 170 13.00 4.81 7.70
N GLY A 171 12.30 5.83 8.21
CA GLY A 171 12.91 7.04 8.75
C GLY A 171 13.32 8.07 7.70
N HIS A 172 12.94 7.87 6.44
CA HIS A 172 13.15 8.84 5.36
C HIS A 172 12.06 9.91 5.37
N GLU A 173 12.34 11.05 4.75
CA GLU A 173 11.44 12.21 4.74
C GLU A 173 10.66 12.25 3.42
N LEU A 174 9.33 12.22 3.49
CA LEU A 174 8.48 12.46 2.33
C LEU A 174 8.36 13.96 2.08
N ILE A 175 8.86 14.44 0.95
CA ILE A 175 8.81 15.86 0.58
C ILE A 175 7.42 16.21 0.03
N GLY A 176 6.85 15.34 -0.78
CA GLY A 176 5.53 15.55 -1.37
C GLY A 176 5.15 14.52 -2.42
N ARG A 177 3.89 14.60 -2.86
CA ARG A 177 3.32 13.77 -3.93
C ARG A 177 2.48 14.64 -4.86
N THR A 178 2.49 14.35 -6.15
CA THR A 178 1.57 14.93 -7.12
C THR A 178 1.05 13.87 -8.09
N ILE A 179 -0.01 14.19 -8.83
CA ILE A 179 -0.56 13.38 -9.91
C ILE A 179 -0.66 14.23 -11.17
N ASP A 180 -0.38 13.65 -12.33
CA ASP A 180 -0.65 14.29 -13.61
C ASP A 180 -2.04 13.91 -14.17
N ASN A 181 -2.42 14.56 -15.27
CA ASN A 181 -3.68 14.30 -15.97
C ASN A 181 -3.75 12.91 -16.62
N GLN A 182 -2.64 12.16 -16.64
CA GLN A 182 -2.56 10.80 -17.18
C GLN A 182 -2.66 9.75 -16.07
N GLY A 183 -2.80 10.16 -14.81
CA GLY A 183 -2.89 9.25 -13.67
C GLY A 183 -1.54 8.77 -13.14
N ASN A 184 -0.43 9.35 -13.59
CA ASN A 184 0.88 9.03 -13.02
C ASN A 184 1.06 9.81 -11.72
N PHE A 185 1.52 9.12 -10.68
CA PHE A 185 1.90 9.67 -9.40
C PHE A 185 3.40 9.91 -9.37
N TYR A 186 3.78 11.05 -8.81
CA TYR A 186 5.15 11.48 -8.63
C TYR A 186 5.38 11.67 -7.13
N ILE A 187 6.32 10.93 -6.57
CA ILE A 187 6.57 10.85 -5.12
C ILE A 187 8.00 11.30 -4.87
N TYR A 188 8.16 12.37 -4.11
CA TYR A 188 9.47 12.96 -3.82
C TYR A 188 9.88 12.61 -2.40
N ILE A 189 11.06 12.00 -2.28
CA ILE A 189 11.56 11.44 -1.03
C ILE A 189 12.96 12.00 -0.80
N LYS A 190 13.18 12.60 0.36
CA LYS A 190 14.51 13.00 0.83
C LYS A 190 15.08 11.86 1.67
N VAL A 191 16.27 11.40 1.27
CA VAL A 191 17.00 10.38 2.01
C VAL A 191 17.43 10.99 3.35
N LYS A 192 17.09 10.26 4.42
CA LYS A 192 17.62 10.47 5.77
C LYS A 192 18.33 9.20 6.18
N LYS A 193 19.66 9.23 6.32
CA LYS A 193 20.41 8.17 6.98
C LYS A 193 20.40 8.47 8.47
N THR A 194 19.80 7.58 9.25
CA THR A 194 20.02 7.59 10.69
C THR A 194 21.49 7.27 10.92
N ASN A 195 22.31 8.27 11.25
CA ASN A 195 23.62 8.02 11.83
C ASN A 195 23.38 7.24 13.12
N THR A 196 23.59 5.93 13.08
CA THR A 196 23.83 5.15 14.28
C THR A 196 25.22 5.56 14.77
N SER A 197 25.29 6.71 15.43
CA SER A 197 26.40 7.05 16.30
C SER A 197 26.29 6.14 17.52
N GLU A 198 27.22 5.17 17.58
CA GLU A 198 27.79 4.49 18.75
C GLU A 198 26.87 4.07 19.92
#